data_AF-A0A2P1PZV7-F1
#
_entry.id   AF-A0A2P1PZV7-F1
#
_cell.length_a   1.000
_cell.length_b   1.000
_cell.length_c   1.000
_cell.angle_alpha   90.00
_cell.angle_beta   90.00
_cell.angle_gamma   90.00
#
_symmetry.space_group_name_H-M   'P 1'
#
loop_
_entity.id
_entity.type
_entity.pdbx_description
1 polymer ?
#
loop_
_entity_poly.entity_id
_entity_poly.type
_entity_poly.pdbx_seq_one_letter_code
_entity_poly.pdbx_strand_id
1 'polypeptide(L)' 'MNFVLRTWRLDMLILKRRIEECIQIKVPGQDPILVTILKIVDGHVEVGIDAPRTVEVRRAQKDHTK' A
#
# COMPACT_ATOMS: atom_id res chain seq x y z
N MET A 1 12.26 1.35 -13.25
CA MET A 1 13.17 0.61 -12.36
C MET A 1 12.31 -0.21 -11.42
N ASN A 2 12.21 -1.53 -11.60
CA ASN A 2 11.33 -2.40 -10.80
C ASN A 2 12.12 -2.90 -9.59
N PHE A 3 11.75 -2.44 -8.40
CA PHE A 3 12.32 -2.96 -7.15
C PHE A 3 11.52 -4.20 -6.73
N VAL A 4 12.19 -5.35 -6.67
CA VAL A 4 11.62 -6.61 -6.16
C VAL A 4 12.22 -6.85 -4.79
N LEU A 5 11.41 -6.73 -3.74
CA LEU A 5 11.79 -7.07 -2.37
C LEU A 5 11.32 -8.48 -2.04
N ARG A 6 12.25 -9.31 -1.58
CA ARG A 6 11.98 -10.61 -0.93
C ARG A 6 12.41 -10.48 0.53
N THR A 7 11.54 -10.01 1.41
CA THR A 7 11.82 -9.94 2.85
C THR A 7 11.25 -11.19 3.52
N TRP A 8 12.09 -11.90 4.28
CA TRP A 8 11.70 -13.07 5.09
C TRP A 8 11.51 -12.70 6.58
N ARG A 9 11.50 -11.40 6.90
CA ARG A 9 11.24 -10.81 8.23
C ARG A 9 10.34 -9.58 8.10
N LEU A 10 9.67 -9.25 9.22
CA LEU A 10 8.77 -8.11 9.46
C LEU A 10 9.48 -6.74 9.38
N ASP A 11 10.26 -6.49 8.34
CA ASP A 11 10.91 -5.20 8.15
C ASP A 11 9.98 -4.26 7.40
N MET A 12 9.81 -3.04 7.94
CA MET A 12 8.96 -2.02 7.35
C MET A 12 9.65 -1.38 6.14
N LEU A 13 9.04 -1.49 4.96
CA LEU A 13 9.48 -0.78 3.76
C LEU A 13 8.93 0.66 3.76
N ILE A 14 9.81 1.65 3.76
CA ILE A 14 9.44 3.06 3.67
C ILE A 14 9.67 3.57 2.24
N LEU A 15 8.61 4.05 1.58
CA LEU A 15 8.65 4.61 0.23
C LEU A 15 8.07 6.02 0.22
N LYS A 16 8.75 6.95 -0.46
CA LYS A 16 8.17 8.26 -0.82
C LYS A 16 7.56 8.16 -2.21
N ARG A 17 6.27 8.48 -2.35
CA ARG A 17 5.54 8.40 -3.63
C ARG A 17 5.02 9.76 -4.05
N ARG A 18 5.03 10.04 -5.36
CA ARG A 18 4.36 11.19 -5.98
C ARG A 18 2.91 10.84 -6.32
N ILE A 19 2.12 11.85 -6.62
CA ILE A 19 0.78 11.68 -7.23
C ILE A 19 0.92 10.83 -8.50
N GLU A 20 -0.06 9.95 -8.74
CA GLU A 20 -0.13 8.96 -9.82
C GLU A 20 0.90 7.82 -9.76
N GLU A 21 1.83 7.82 -8.80
CA GLU A 21 2.68 6.65 -8.59
C GLU A 21 1.92 5.50 -7.92
N CYS A 22 2.21 4.29 -8.40
CA CYS A 22 1.60 3.04 -7.93
C CYS A 22 2.63 2.12 -7.29
N ILE A 23 2.25 1.49 -6.18
CA ILE A 23 2.97 0.42 -5.51
C ILE A 23 2.25 -0.88 -5.84
N GLN A 24 2.97 -1.83 -6.45
CA GLN A 24 2.48 -3.17 -6.70
C GLN A 24 2.99 -4.14 -5.63
N ILE A 25 2.08 -4.78 -4.90
CA ILE A 25 2.37 -5.81 -3.92
C ILE A 25 2.02 -7.16 -4.55
N LYS A 26 3.02 -8.01 -4.78
CA LYS A 26 2.84 -9.37 -5.29
C LYS A 26 2.93 -10.37 -4.16
N VAL A 27 1.84 -11.10 -3.93
CA VAL A 27 1.81 -12.26 -3.03
C VAL A 27 1.80 -13.52 -3.89
N PRO A 28 2.67 -14.51 -3.65
CA PRO A 28 2.69 -15.74 -4.43
C PRO A 28 1.31 -16.43 -4.46
N GLY A 29 0.85 -16.78 -5.66
CA GLY A 29 -0.45 -17.45 -5.85
C GLY A 29 -1.68 -16.55 -5.74
N GLN A 30 -1.50 -15.23 -5.65
CA GLN A 30 -2.59 -14.25 -5.67
C GLN A 30 -2.37 -13.21 -6.77
N ASP A 31 -3.47 -12.66 -7.26
CA ASP A 31 -3.44 -11.47 -8.11
C ASP A 31 -2.83 -10.29 -7.33
N PRO A 32 -2.08 -9.40 -8.02
CA PRO A 32 -1.37 -8.32 -7.36
C PRO A 32 -2.34 -7.30 -6.74
N ILE A 33 -1.93 -6.73 -5.61
CA ILE A 33 -2.59 -5.57 -5.01
C ILE A 33 -1.88 -4.32 -5.51
N LEU A 34 -2.65 -3.31 -5.94
CA LEU A 34 -2.13 -2.02 -6.41
C LEU A 34 -2.55 -0.93 -5.43
N VAL A 35 -1.58 -0.14 -4.97
CA VAL A 35 -1.81 1.02 -4.10
C VAL A 35 -1.32 2.27 -4.83
N THR A 36 -2.25 3.15 -5.20
CA THR A 36 -1.96 4.35 -6.00
C THR A 36 -2.21 5.60 -5.18
N ILE A 37 -1.26 6.56 -5.24
CA ILE A 37 -1.47 7.89 -4.66
C ILE A 37 -2.28 8.71 -5.66
N LEU A 38 -3.55 8.97 -5.36
CA LEU A 38 -4.44 9.66 -6.29
C LEU A 38 -4.26 11.18 -6.18
N LYS A 39 -4.37 11.74 -4.97
CA LYS A 39 -4.32 13.19 -4.72
C LYS A 39 -3.82 13.48 -3.31
N ILE A 40 -3.38 14.72 -3.08
CA ILE A 40 -3.08 15.27 -1.76
C ILE A 40 -3.95 16.50 -1.57
N VAL A 41 -4.82 16.47 -0.56
CA VAL A 41 -5.80 17.54 -0.28
C VAL A 41 -5.88 17.74 1.22
N ASP A 42 -5.77 19.00 1.68
CA ASP A 42 -5.88 19.38 3.09
C ASP A 42 -4.95 18.59 4.04
N GLY A 43 -3.74 18.25 3.57
CA GLY A 43 -2.79 17.44 4.34
C GLY A 43 -3.13 15.94 4.42
N HIS A 44 -4.22 15.52 3.79
CA HIS A 44 -4.62 14.13 3.63
C HIS A 44 -4.18 13.59 2.26
N VAL A 45 -3.97 12.28 2.21
CA VAL A 45 -3.64 11.57 0.97
C VAL A 45 -4.84 10.72 0.57
N GLU A 46 -5.33 10.94 -0.65
CA GLU A 46 -6.32 10.08 -1.29
C GLU A 46 -5.58 8.87 -1.90
N VAL A 47 -5.90 7.67 -1.42
CA VAL A 47 -5.23 6.43 -1.83
C VAL A 47 -6.23 5.52 -2.50
N GLY A 48 -5.96 5.13 -3.74
CA GLY A 48 -6.68 4.09 -4.45
C GLY A 48 -6.07 2.73 -4.12
N ILE A 49 -6.92 1.74 -3.78
CA ILE A 49 -6.49 0.36 -3.56
C ILE A 49 -7.30 -0.53 -4.49
N ASP A 50 -6.62 -1.15 -5.46
CA ASP A 50 -7.18 -2.20 -6.30
C ASP A 50 -6.66 -3.54 -5.78
N ALA A 51 -7.58 -4.41 -5.37
CA ALA A 51 -7.27 -5.67 -4.73
C ALA A 51 -8.28 -6.76 -5.14
N PRO A 52 -7.84 -8.03 -5.21
CA PRO A 52 -8.74 -9.15 -5.44
C PRO A 52 -9.82 -9.24 -4.35
N ARG A 53 -10.99 -9.77 -4.70
CA ARG A 53 -12.13 -9.91 -3.75
C ARG A 53 -11.82 -10.79 -2.52
N THR A 54 -10.78 -11.63 -2.62
CA THR A 54 -10.31 -12.49 -1.53
C THR A 54 -9.45 -11.74 -0.52
N VAL A 55 -8.99 -10.53 -0.85
CA VAL A 55 -8.18 -9.69 0.02
C VAL A 55 -9.08 -8.73 0.77
N GLU A 56 -8.97 -8.76 2.09
CA GLU A 56 -9.65 -7.81 2.95
C GLU A 56 -8.82 -6.54 3.13
N VAL A 57 -9.42 -5.38 2.85
CA VAL A 57 -8.78 -4.07 3.03
C VAL A 57 -9.48 -3.35 4.18
N ARG A 58 -8.74 -3.12 5.28
CA ARG A 58 -9.24 -2.39 6.46
C ARG A 58 -8.40 -1.14 6.71
N ARG A 59 -9.05 -0.06 7.11
CA ARG A 59 -8.36 1.08 7.73
C ARG A 59 -7.96 0.67 9.14
N ALA A 60 -6.67 0.64 9.43
CA ALA A 60 -6.22 0.48 10.81
C ALA A 60 -6.57 1.75 11.59
N GLN A 61 -7.45 1.63 12.58
CA GLN A 61 -7.60 2.68 13.59
C GLN A 61 -6.37 2.62 14.48
N LYS A 62 -5.66 3.74 14.61
CA LYS A 62 -4.57 3.86 15.57
C LYS A 62 -5.22 4.16 16.91
N ASP A 63 -5.38 3.16 17.76
CA ASP A 63 -5.79 3.39 19.14
C ASP A 63 -4.68 4.20 19.83
N HIS A 64 -4.99 5.47 20.12
CA HIS A 64 -4.17 6.30 21.01
C HIS A 64 -4.40 5.82 22.44
N THR A 65 -3.88 4.65 22.81
CA THR A 65 -3.77 4.27 24.22
C THR A 65 -2.69 5.18 24.83
N LYS A 66 -3.13 6.14 25.64
CA LYS A 66 -2.30 7.07 26.41
C LYS A 66 -1.48 6.34 27.46
#